data_AF-A0A660Q390-F1
#
_entry.id   AF-A0A660Q390-F1
#
_cell.length_a   1.000
_cell.length_b   1.000
_cell.length_c   1.000
_cell.angle_alpha   90.00
_cell.angle_beta   90.00
_cell.angle_gamma   90.00
#
_symmetry.space_group_name_H-M   'P 1'
#
loop_
_entity.id
_entity.type
_entity.pdbx_description
1 polymer ?
#
loop_
_entity_poly.entity_id
_entity_poly.type
_entity_poly.pdbx_seq_one_letter_code
_entity_poly.pdbx_strand_id
1 'polypeptide(L)'
;MRKIFIAIVLITLLSGVLAVAEDFLQVDKTKYTNLPGFLGYKSNEFIVVLKDNVAVDHASDMAYQVALNHMPEFAGLARQFGVKKLRPQFIGSDRNARAATPAGRAMARHYKVQISQGDIDDAVTAYSKLPSVERVEKIGIHTLYATPNDTYYDDPPPEYPHDQWHYWDTYGISANTAWDSEAGDQTVLVGDLDIGTKYDHGDLGGSNPPGPNDAGTNGNIWVNTNEVPGNGVDDDGNGYVDDIIGWDFVDRTDWYSYPCIDNDCGGADNDPSDGDGHGTHTAGTIA
;
A
#
# COMPACT_ATOMS: atom_id res chain seq x y z
N MET A 1 -51.07 18.65 34.25
CA MET A 1 -49.61 18.80 34.44
C MET A 1 -49.02 17.47 34.90
N ARG A 2 -48.01 16.98 34.16
CA ARG A 2 -47.09 15.86 34.47
C ARG A 2 -47.68 14.47 34.65
N LYS A 3 -47.50 13.61 33.64
CA LYS A 3 -46.84 12.27 33.69
C LYS A 3 -47.15 11.48 32.41
N ILE A 4 -46.56 11.87 31.28
CA ILE A 4 -46.41 11.03 30.08
C ILE A 4 -45.07 11.40 29.47
N PHE A 5 -44.00 10.76 29.92
CA PHE A 5 -42.69 10.67 29.26
C PHE A 5 -41.95 9.55 30.00
N ILE A 6 -41.19 8.73 29.28
CA ILE A 6 -40.57 7.45 29.69
C ILE A 6 -41.41 6.23 29.29
N ALA A 7 -41.50 5.98 27.98
CA ALA A 7 -41.73 4.64 27.41
C ALA A 7 -41.31 4.53 25.92
N ILE A 8 -40.57 5.50 25.37
CA ILE A 8 -40.16 5.50 23.96
C ILE A 8 -38.70 6.00 23.87
N VAL A 9 -37.76 5.27 24.47
CA VAL A 9 -36.31 5.43 24.20
C VAL A 9 -35.57 4.06 24.21
N LEU A 10 -36.18 2.97 24.71
CA LEU A 10 -35.46 1.70 24.89
C LEU A 10 -35.68 0.63 23.80
N ILE A 11 -36.27 0.98 22.64
CA ILE A 11 -36.56 0.01 21.55
C ILE A 11 -35.86 0.37 20.22
N THR A 12 -35.02 1.42 20.18
CA THR A 12 -34.22 1.80 19.00
C THR A 12 -32.71 1.64 19.19
N LEU A 13 -32.29 0.76 20.12
CA LEU A 13 -30.89 0.36 20.35
C LEU A 13 -30.67 -1.14 20.10
N LEU A 14 -31.46 -1.70 19.17
CA LEU A 14 -31.27 -3.04 18.60
C LEU A 14 -31.38 -3.00 17.07
N SER A 15 -31.01 -1.88 16.44
CA SER A 15 -30.58 -1.90 15.04
C SER A 15 -29.26 -2.65 15.00
N GLY A 16 -29.35 -3.93 14.67
CA GLY A 16 -28.23 -4.84 14.61
C GLY A 16 -27.07 -4.22 13.86
N VAL A 17 -25.93 -4.16 14.54
CA VAL A 17 -24.65 -4.23 13.87
C VAL A 17 -24.71 -5.55 13.11
N LEU A 18 -24.97 -5.47 11.80
CA LEU A 18 -24.61 -6.53 10.88
C LEU A 18 -23.08 -6.60 10.99
N ALA A 19 -22.60 -7.38 11.94
CA ALA A 19 -21.27 -7.93 11.87
C ALA A 19 -21.28 -8.72 10.56
N VAL A 20 -20.74 -8.11 9.51
CA VAL A 20 -20.26 -8.88 8.38
C VAL A 20 -19.26 -9.85 8.99
N ALA A 21 -19.60 -11.14 8.99
CA ALA A 21 -18.59 -12.15 9.19
C ALA A 21 -17.60 -11.91 8.04
N GLU A 22 -16.45 -11.32 8.35
CA GLU A 22 -15.32 -11.42 7.45
C GLU A 22 -15.05 -12.91 7.30
N ASP A 23 -15.19 -13.42 6.09
CA ASP A 23 -14.71 -14.74 5.76
C ASP A 23 -13.18 -14.66 5.86
N PHE A 24 -12.65 -14.96 7.04
CA PHE A 24 -11.23 -15.19 7.23
C PHE A 24 -10.87 -16.40 6.38
N LEU A 25 -10.26 -16.16 5.23
CA LEU A 25 -9.57 -17.19 4.48
C LEU A 25 -8.39 -17.65 5.35
N GLN A 26 -8.58 -18.76 6.06
CA GLN A 26 -7.45 -19.42 6.71
C GLN A 26 -6.47 -19.88 5.63
N VAL A 27 -5.41 -19.10 5.46
CA VAL A 27 -4.28 -19.48 4.65
C VAL A 27 -3.57 -20.60 5.40
N ASP A 28 -3.46 -21.76 4.76
CA ASP A 28 -2.64 -22.85 5.27
C ASP A 28 -1.18 -22.38 5.29
N LYS A 29 -0.73 -21.94 6.48
CA LYS A 29 0.63 -21.42 6.70
C LYS A 29 1.65 -22.48 6.26
N THR A 30 1.39 -23.78 6.43
CA THR A 30 2.34 -24.85 6.06
C THR A 30 2.51 -25.08 4.55
N LYS A 31 1.57 -24.59 3.74
CA LYS A 31 1.56 -24.80 2.29
C LYS A 31 1.98 -23.56 1.49
N TYR A 32 1.78 -22.37 2.03
CA TYR A 32 1.91 -21.11 1.30
C TYR A 32 2.86 -20.09 1.93
N THR A 33 3.43 -20.37 3.11
CA THR A 33 4.46 -19.53 3.75
C THR A 33 5.86 -20.15 3.59
N ASN A 34 6.92 -19.39 3.84
CA ASN A 34 8.33 -19.80 3.74
C ASN A 34 8.79 -20.25 2.35
N LEU A 35 8.14 -19.78 1.29
CA LEU A 35 8.61 -19.90 -0.09
C LEU A 35 9.24 -18.56 -0.54
N PRO A 36 10.11 -18.54 -1.58
CA PRO A 36 10.67 -17.29 -2.10
C PRO A 36 9.58 -16.30 -2.53
N GLY A 37 9.83 -14.98 -2.36
CA GLY A 37 8.87 -13.91 -2.69
C GLY A 37 8.32 -13.95 -4.12
N PHE A 38 9.07 -14.55 -5.05
CA PHE A 38 8.65 -14.83 -6.41
C PHE A 38 8.82 -16.32 -6.73
N LEU A 39 7.72 -16.97 -7.13
CA LEU A 39 7.67 -18.40 -7.41
C LEU A 39 7.74 -18.75 -8.90
N GLY A 40 7.81 -17.73 -9.76
CA GLY A 40 7.77 -17.89 -11.20
C GLY A 40 6.48 -17.33 -11.80
N TYR A 41 6.15 -17.79 -13.01
CA TYR A 41 5.00 -17.29 -13.76
C TYR A 41 3.95 -18.39 -13.94
N LYS A 42 2.68 -18.00 -14.06
CA LYS A 42 1.66 -18.94 -14.55
C LYS A 42 2.08 -19.48 -15.91
N SER A 43 2.07 -20.80 -16.07
CA SER A 43 2.56 -21.47 -17.29
C SER A 43 1.64 -21.35 -18.49
N ASN A 44 0.40 -20.87 -18.31
CA ASN A 44 -0.60 -20.82 -19.38
C ASN A 44 -1.45 -19.54 -19.38
N GLU A 45 -1.11 -18.54 -18.59
CA GLU A 45 -1.85 -17.27 -18.54
C GLU A 45 -0.90 -16.07 -18.59
N PHE A 46 -1.29 -15.06 -19.36
CA PHE A 46 -0.58 -13.79 -19.49
C PHE A 46 -1.56 -12.64 -19.75
N ILE A 47 -1.10 -11.39 -19.58
CA ILE A 47 -1.85 -10.18 -19.88
C ILE A 47 -1.35 -9.60 -21.21
N VAL A 48 -2.28 -9.22 -22.07
CA VAL A 48 -2.04 -8.41 -23.25
C VAL A 48 -2.58 -7.01 -22.98
N VAL A 49 -1.76 -5.99 -23.20
CA VAL A 49 -2.16 -4.59 -23.14
C VAL A 49 -2.28 -4.07 -24.57
N LEU A 50 -3.50 -3.75 -25.00
CA LEU A 50 -3.76 -3.18 -26.33
C LEU A 50 -3.25 -1.75 -26.40
N LYS A 51 -2.89 -1.22 -27.57
CA LYS A 51 -2.51 0.20 -27.72
C LYS A 51 -3.69 1.14 -27.45
N ASP A 52 -3.40 2.38 -27.05
CA ASP A 52 -4.42 3.41 -26.75
C ASP A 52 -5.42 3.68 -27.88
N ASN A 53 -5.01 3.46 -29.13
CA ASN A 53 -5.85 3.68 -30.30
C ASN A 53 -6.73 2.47 -30.67
N VAL A 54 -6.63 1.36 -29.95
CA VAL A 54 -7.47 0.18 -30.15
C VAL A 54 -8.77 0.36 -29.38
N ALA A 55 -9.90 0.29 -30.08
CA ALA A 55 -11.21 0.38 -29.45
C ALA A 55 -11.47 -0.86 -28.58
N VAL A 56 -12.02 -0.62 -27.39
CA VAL A 56 -12.38 -1.66 -26.42
C VAL A 56 -13.88 -1.61 -26.14
N ASP A 57 -14.51 -2.79 -26.09
CA ASP A 57 -15.90 -2.94 -25.70
C ASP A 57 -16.03 -4.20 -24.85
N HIS A 58 -15.89 -4.05 -23.54
CA HIS A 58 -15.94 -5.16 -22.61
C HIS A 58 -17.29 -5.88 -22.64
N ALA A 59 -18.40 -5.19 -22.92
CA ALA A 59 -19.71 -5.84 -22.98
C ALA A 59 -19.78 -6.81 -24.16
N SER A 60 -19.32 -6.37 -25.34
CA SER A 60 -19.19 -7.22 -26.53
C SER A 60 -18.18 -8.34 -26.31
N ASP A 61 -17.00 -8.02 -25.81
CA ASP A 61 -15.90 -8.97 -25.61
C ASP A 61 -16.25 -10.07 -24.60
N MET A 62 -17.01 -9.73 -23.55
CA MET A 62 -17.48 -10.70 -22.55
C MET A 62 -18.58 -11.64 -23.05
N ALA A 63 -19.21 -11.34 -24.19
CA ALA A 63 -20.20 -12.23 -24.81
C ALA A 63 -19.56 -13.51 -25.37
N TYR A 64 -18.23 -13.53 -25.54
CA TYR A 64 -17.48 -14.65 -26.07
C TYR A 64 -16.52 -15.25 -25.03
N GLN A 65 -16.11 -16.51 -25.22
CA GLN A 65 -15.04 -17.09 -24.41
C GLN A 65 -13.67 -16.51 -24.78
N VAL A 66 -13.48 -16.21 -26.07
CA VAL A 66 -12.29 -15.59 -26.63
C VAL A 66 -12.70 -14.23 -27.21
N ALA A 67 -12.51 -13.18 -26.43
CA ALA A 67 -12.67 -11.79 -26.85
C ALA A 67 -11.71 -11.43 -27.99
N LEU A 68 -11.92 -10.28 -28.64
CA LEU A 68 -11.08 -9.78 -29.75
C LEU A 68 -10.98 -10.73 -30.97
N ASN A 69 -11.75 -11.81 -31.02
CA ASN A 69 -11.72 -12.77 -32.12
C ASN A 69 -12.24 -12.19 -33.45
N HIS A 70 -12.85 -11.01 -33.42
CA HIS A 70 -13.19 -10.24 -34.62
C HIS A 70 -11.94 -9.63 -35.28
N MET A 71 -10.83 -9.50 -34.56
CA MET A 71 -9.53 -9.08 -35.08
C MET A 71 -8.78 -10.30 -35.63
N PRO A 72 -8.51 -10.38 -36.95
CA PRO A 72 -7.93 -11.57 -37.57
C PRO A 72 -6.59 -12.00 -36.95
N GLU A 73 -5.77 -11.05 -36.50
CA GLU A 73 -4.48 -11.33 -35.88
C GLU A 73 -4.61 -12.03 -34.51
N PHE A 74 -5.60 -11.65 -33.70
CA PHE A 74 -5.93 -12.33 -32.44
C PHE A 74 -6.55 -13.70 -32.71
N ALA A 75 -7.46 -13.80 -33.69
CA ALA A 75 -8.07 -15.07 -34.07
C ALA A 75 -7.03 -16.10 -34.56
N GLY A 76 -6.00 -15.64 -35.27
CA GLY A 76 -4.87 -16.46 -35.70
C GLY A 76 -4.10 -17.06 -34.54
N LEU A 77 -3.64 -16.22 -33.61
CA LEU A 77 -2.90 -16.68 -32.42
C LEU A 77 -3.78 -17.50 -31.47
N ALA A 78 -5.07 -17.17 -31.37
CA ALA A 78 -6.02 -17.95 -30.58
C ALA A 78 -6.12 -19.41 -31.05
N ARG A 79 -6.11 -19.64 -32.38
CA ARG A 79 -6.04 -21.00 -32.93
C ARG A 79 -4.67 -21.64 -32.72
N GLN A 80 -3.59 -20.90 -32.94
CA GLN A 80 -2.22 -21.41 -32.82
C GLN A 80 -1.90 -21.93 -31.41
N PHE A 81 -2.28 -21.19 -30.37
CA PHE A 81 -2.00 -21.54 -28.97
C PHE A 81 -3.19 -22.17 -28.24
N GLY A 82 -4.26 -22.51 -28.97
CA GLY A 82 -5.48 -23.07 -28.42
C GLY A 82 -6.05 -22.25 -27.27
N VAL A 83 -6.25 -20.95 -27.45
CA VAL A 83 -6.75 -20.05 -26.40
C VAL A 83 -8.13 -20.51 -25.94
N LYS A 84 -8.25 -20.79 -24.64
CA LYS A 84 -9.49 -21.21 -23.99
C LYS A 84 -10.29 -20.03 -23.47
N LYS A 85 -9.59 -18.98 -23.04
CA LYS A 85 -10.20 -17.78 -22.49
C LYS A 85 -9.39 -16.57 -22.87
N LEU A 86 -10.03 -15.55 -23.42
CA LEU A 86 -9.46 -14.22 -23.61
C LEU A 86 -10.52 -13.24 -23.14
N ARG A 87 -10.24 -12.47 -22.08
CA ARG A 87 -11.23 -11.56 -21.49
C ARG A 87 -10.60 -10.29 -20.92
N PRO A 88 -11.36 -9.18 -20.84
CA PRO A 88 -10.94 -8.01 -20.09
C PRO A 88 -10.56 -8.36 -18.64
N GLN A 89 -9.43 -7.82 -18.18
CA GLN A 89 -8.94 -8.01 -16.81
C GLN A 89 -9.67 -7.07 -15.84
N PHE A 90 -9.94 -5.83 -16.25
CA PHE A 90 -10.62 -4.82 -15.44
C PHE A 90 -12.00 -4.51 -16.02
N ILE A 91 -12.91 -5.47 -15.90
CA ILE A 91 -14.26 -5.41 -16.48
C ILE A 91 -14.98 -4.12 -16.04
N GLY A 92 -15.58 -3.41 -17.01
CA GLY A 92 -16.34 -2.19 -16.78
C GLY A 92 -15.50 -0.91 -16.64
N SER A 93 -14.17 -0.97 -16.72
CA SER A 93 -13.32 0.22 -16.75
C SER A 93 -13.51 1.08 -18.01
N ASP A 94 -14.13 0.53 -19.05
CA ASP A 94 -14.55 1.15 -20.32
C ASP A 94 -15.98 1.74 -20.28
N ARG A 95 -16.56 1.93 -19.08
CA ARG A 95 -17.93 2.46 -18.92
C ARG A 95 -18.02 3.66 -17.98
N ASN A 96 -19.15 4.35 -18.08
CA ASN A 96 -19.56 5.45 -17.20
C ASN A 96 -18.50 6.56 -17.09
N ALA A 97 -18.54 7.32 -16.00
CA ALA A 97 -17.55 8.36 -15.70
C ALA A 97 -16.11 7.83 -15.64
N ARG A 98 -15.92 6.54 -15.34
CA ARG A 98 -14.58 5.92 -15.26
C ARG A 98 -13.88 5.91 -16.61
N ALA A 99 -14.60 5.62 -17.70
CA ALA A 99 -14.06 5.67 -19.06
C ALA A 99 -13.56 7.07 -19.48
N ALA A 100 -14.08 8.12 -18.85
CA ALA A 100 -13.65 9.50 -19.11
C ALA A 100 -12.31 9.84 -18.44
N THR A 101 -11.85 9.03 -17.48
CA THR A 101 -10.57 9.26 -16.78
C THR A 101 -9.38 8.63 -17.53
N PRO A 102 -8.17 9.22 -17.49
CA PRO A 102 -6.97 8.59 -18.03
C PRO A 102 -6.71 7.20 -17.45
N ALA A 103 -6.88 7.03 -16.13
CA ALA A 103 -6.71 5.75 -15.45
C ALA A 103 -7.71 4.69 -15.94
N GLY A 104 -8.99 5.03 -16.09
CA GLY A 104 -10.00 4.11 -16.62
C GLY A 104 -9.70 3.67 -18.05
N ARG A 105 -9.29 4.60 -18.92
CA ARG A 105 -8.86 4.26 -20.30
C ARG A 105 -7.64 3.34 -20.32
N ALA A 106 -6.66 3.57 -19.45
CA ALA A 106 -5.49 2.71 -19.34
C ALA A 106 -5.88 1.29 -18.88
N MET A 107 -6.70 1.18 -17.83
CA MET A 107 -7.16 -0.11 -17.31
C MET A 107 -7.96 -0.91 -18.34
N ALA A 108 -8.79 -0.24 -19.15
CA ALA A 108 -9.66 -0.91 -20.12
C ALA A 108 -8.91 -1.69 -21.22
N ARG A 109 -7.61 -1.46 -21.39
CA ARG A 109 -6.81 -2.10 -22.44
C ARG A 109 -6.18 -3.43 -22.03
N HIS A 110 -6.40 -3.88 -20.80
CA HIS A 110 -5.77 -5.10 -20.26
C HIS A 110 -6.68 -6.31 -20.46
N TYR A 111 -6.20 -7.31 -21.21
CA TYR A 111 -6.91 -8.55 -21.48
C TYR A 111 -6.07 -9.73 -20.98
N LYS A 112 -6.69 -10.61 -20.19
CA LYS A 112 -6.08 -11.86 -19.75
C LYS A 112 -6.33 -12.96 -20.78
N VAL A 113 -5.26 -13.60 -21.22
CA VAL A 113 -5.25 -14.72 -22.15
C VAL A 113 -4.93 -16.00 -21.39
N GLN A 114 -5.65 -17.08 -21.68
CA GLN A 114 -5.38 -18.42 -21.18
C GLN A 114 -5.22 -19.38 -22.36
N ILE A 115 -4.02 -19.92 -22.53
CA ILE A 115 -3.67 -20.88 -23.59
C ILE A 115 -3.87 -22.32 -23.11
N SER A 116 -3.96 -23.25 -24.06
CA SER A 116 -3.99 -24.69 -23.77
C SER A 116 -2.98 -25.50 -24.58
N GLN A 117 -2.27 -24.85 -25.50
CA GLN A 117 -1.30 -25.46 -26.39
C GLN A 117 -0.09 -24.54 -26.56
N GLY A 118 1.08 -25.14 -26.78
CA GLY A 118 2.34 -24.41 -26.95
C GLY A 118 2.97 -23.97 -25.63
N ASP A 119 4.14 -23.37 -25.76
CA ASP A 119 4.87 -22.76 -24.65
C ASP A 119 4.43 -21.31 -24.42
N ILE A 120 4.42 -20.85 -23.17
CA ILE A 120 4.00 -19.49 -22.84
C ILE A 120 4.94 -18.42 -23.40
N ASP A 121 6.23 -18.70 -23.52
CA ASP A 121 7.22 -17.74 -24.01
C ASP A 121 7.04 -17.52 -25.52
N ASP A 122 6.69 -18.58 -26.25
CA ASP A 122 6.30 -18.49 -27.66
C ASP A 122 5.01 -17.68 -27.83
N ALA A 123 4.01 -17.92 -26.98
CA ALA A 123 2.76 -17.18 -27.00
C ALA A 123 3.00 -15.69 -26.70
N VAL A 124 3.71 -15.37 -25.62
CA VAL A 124 4.04 -13.98 -25.24
C VAL A 124 4.80 -13.29 -26.38
N THR A 125 5.78 -13.96 -26.97
CA THR A 125 6.56 -13.45 -28.11
C THR A 125 5.71 -13.23 -29.37
N ALA A 126 4.72 -14.09 -29.61
CA ALA A 126 3.82 -13.94 -30.76
C ALA A 126 2.84 -12.78 -30.56
N TYR A 127 2.23 -12.67 -29.38
CA TYR A 127 1.29 -11.59 -29.06
C TYR A 127 1.98 -10.23 -29.01
N SER A 128 3.23 -10.14 -28.55
CA SER A 128 3.98 -8.87 -28.50
C SER A 128 4.32 -8.31 -29.88
N LYS A 129 4.27 -9.13 -30.92
CA LYS A 129 4.47 -8.72 -32.32
C LYS A 129 3.19 -8.22 -33.00
N LEU A 130 2.03 -8.33 -32.36
CA LEU A 130 0.78 -7.88 -32.95
C LEU A 130 0.74 -6.34 -33.04
N PRO A 131 0.28 -5.76 -34.15
CA PRO A 131 0.29 -4.31 -34.37
C PRO A 131 -0.63 -3.56 -33.39
N SER A 132 -1.66 -4.23 -32.87
CA SER A 132 -2.66 -3.73 -31.92
C SER A 132 -2.21 -3.88 -30.45
N VAL A 133 -1.10 -4.56 -30.18
CA VAL A 133 -0.59 -4.80 -28.83
C VAL A 133 0.51 -3.79 -28.51
N GLU A 134 0.42 -3.14 -27.35
CA GLU A 134 1.46 -2.28 -26.80
C GLU A 134 2.54 -3.10 -26.12
N ARG A 135 2.12 -4.00 -25.23
CA ARG A 135 3.00 -4.90 -24.48
C ARG A 135 2.27 -6.14 -23.99
N VAL A 136 3.05 -7.13 -23.57
CA VAL A 136 2.57 -8.39 -23.01
C VAL A 136 3.29 -8.64 -21.69
N GLU A 137 2.54 -9.03 -20.66
CA GLU A 137 3.04 -9.20 -19.29
C GLU A 137 2.75 -10.64 -18.85
N LYS A 138 3.77 -11.37 -18.41
CA LYS A 138 3.55 -12.67 -17.75
C LYS A 138 2.93 -12.44 -16.38
N ILE A 139 2.06 -13.35 -15.95
CA ILE A 139 1.43 -13.26 -14.62
C ILE A 139 2.37 -13.92 -13.61
N GLY A 140 3.03 -13.09 -12.80
CA GLY A 140 3.86 -13.54 -11.69
C GLY A 140 3.04 -14.22 -10.61
N ILE A 141 3.62 -15.28 -10.03
CA ILE A 141 3.11 -15.95 -8.84
C ILE A 141 4.01 -15.50 -7.70
N HIS A 142 3.43 -14.78 -6.75
CA HIS A 142 4.10 -14.33 -5.55
C HIS A 142 3.53 -15.07 -4.34
N THR A 143 4.35 -15.20 -3.31
CA THR A 143 3.90 -15.72 -2.02
C THR A 143 3.10 -14.66 -1.27
N LEU A 144 2.23 -15.13 -0.40
CA LEU A 144 1.65 -14.31 0.65
C LEU A 144 2.49 -14.57 1.90
N TYR A 145 2.89 -13.49 2.58
CA TYR A 145 3.56 -13.61 3.86
C TYR A 145 2.51 -13.51 4.97
N ALA A 146 2.57 -14.45 5.91
CA ALA A 146 1.71 -14.41 7.11
C ALA A 146 2.37 -13.64 8.27
N THR A 147 3.68 -13.48 8.21
CA THR A 147 4.49 -12.57 9.02
C THR A 147 4.92 -11.39 8.15
N PRO A 148 5.42 -10.28 8.70
CA PRO A 148 6.00 -9.22 7.89
C PRO A 148 7.10 -9.76 6.97
N ASN A 149 7.25 -9.14 5.80
CA ASN A 149 8.24 -9.53 4.79
C ASN A 149 9.46 -8.59 4.77
N ASP A 150 9.58 -7.78 5.82
CA ASP A 150 10.65 -6.83 6.05
C ASP A 150 11.98 -7.55 6.21
N THR A 151 12.99 -7.05 5.53
CA THR A 151 14.31 -7.69 5.40
C THR A 151 14.97 -8.00 6.75
N TYR A 152 14.66 -7.21 7.79
CA TYR A 152 15.27 -7.30 9.11
C TYR A 152 14.34 -7.91 10.18
N TYR A 153 13.14 -8.37 9.80
CA TYR A 153 12.19 -8.94 10.75
C TYR A 153 12.64 -10.31 11.30
N ASP A 154 13.11 -11.19 10.40
CA ASP A 154 13.63 -12.53 10.70
C ASP A 154 14.65 -12.94 9.61
N ASP A 155 15.72 -13.64 9.99
CA ASP A 155 16.85 -14.03 9.12
C ASP A 155 17.49 -12.89 8.28
N PRO A 156 18.01 -11.83 8.93
CA PRO A 156 18.56 -10.66 8.25
C PRO A 156 19.85 -10.98 7.45
N PRO A 157 20.21 -10.12 6.47
CA PRO A 157 21.43 -10.29 5.68
C PRO A 157 22.70 -10.36 6.55
N PRO A 158 23.73 -11.14 6.16
CA PRO A 158 24.96 -11.27 6.93
C PRO A 158 25.69 -9.95 7.20
N GLU A 159 25.52 -8.94 6.33
CA GLU A 159 26.11 -7.62 6.48
C GLU A 159 25.50 -6.83 7.65
N TYR A 160 24.26 -7.14 8.03
CA TYR A 160 23.51 -6.49 9.11
C TYR A 160 22.71 -7.54 9.88
N PRO A 161 23.36 -8.36 10.72
CA PRO A 161 22.78 -9.57 11.29
C PRO A 161 21.91 -9.30 12.53
N HIS A 162 21.21 -8.16 12.56
CA HIS A 162 20.36 -7.76 13.68
C HIS A 162 18.90 -7.90 13.26
N ASP A 163 18.22 -8.87 13.87
CA ASP A 163 16.81 -9.14 13.67
C ASP A 163 15.94 -8.44 14.72
N GLN A 164 14.63 -8.47 14.53
CA GLN A 164 13.65 -7.92 15.45
C GLN A 164 13.07 -9.00 16.38
N TRP A 165 13.94 -9.83 16.98
CA TRP A 165 13.57 -10.96 17.84
C TRP A 165 12.55 -10.58 18.94
N HIS A 166 12.62 -9.35 19.45
CA HIS A 166 11.76 -8.85 20.52
C HIS A 166 10.28 -8.78 20.12
N TYR A 167 9.94 -8.88 18.83
CA TYR A 167 8.56 -8.96 18.37
C TYR A 167 7.97 -10.38 18.44
N TRP A 168 8.76 -11.44 18.31
CA TRP A 168 8.21 -12.78 18.06
C TRP A 168 8.85 -13.94 18.83
N ASP A 169 10.08 -13.79 19.35
CA ASP A 169 10.79 -14.89 20.00
C ASP A 169 10.27 -15.16 21.44
N THR A 170 10.80 -16.19 22.09
CA THR A 170 10.45 -16.70 23.43
C THR A 170 10.43 -15.62 24.52
N TYR A 171 11.27 -14.59 24.38
CA TYR A 171 11.36 -13.46 25.30
C TYR A 171 10.78 -12.16 24.72
N GLY A 172 10.15 -12.22 23.54
CA GLY A 172 9.51 -11.11 22.88
C GLY A 172 8.06 -10.88 23.34
N ILE A 173 7.40 -9.91 22.70
CA ILE A 173 6.05 -9.48 23.06
C ILE A 173 4.93 -10.22 22.31
N SER A 174 5.29 -11.21 21.48
CA SER A 174 4.34 -11.98 20.64
C SER A 174 3.51 -11.12 19.67
N ALA A 175 4.08 -10.02 19.17
CA ALA A 175 3.45 -9.09 18.23
C ALA A 175 2.99 -9.79 16.95
N ASN A 176 3.77 -10.74 16.45
CA ASN A 176 3.45 -11.57 15.28
C ASN A 176 2.11 -12.32 15.38
N THR A 177 1.68 -12.65 16.61
CA THR A 177 0.36 -13.26 16.84
C THR A 177 -0.74 -12.23 17.06
N ALA A 178 -0.40 -11.05 17.58
CA ALA A 178 -1.34 -9.95 17.77
C ALA A 178 -1.79 -9.34 16.44
N TRP A 179 -0.89 -9.24 15.45
CA TRP A 179 -1.18 -8.73 14.11
C TRP A 179 -2.18 -9.56 13.31
N ASP A 180 -2.39 -10.84 13.66
CA ASP A 180 -3.49 -11.64 13.10
C ASP A 180 -4.88 -11.08 13.53
N SER A 181 -4.95 -10.20 14.54
CA SER A 181 -6.17 -9.54 15.03
C SER A 181 -6.21 -8.03 14.83
N GLU A 182 -5.09 -7.33 15.07
CA GLU A 182 -4.97 -5.88 14.91
C GLU A 182 -3.50 -5.53 14.60
N ALA A 183 -3.27 -4.85 13.48
CA ALA A 183 -1.94 -4.50 12.98
C ALA A 183 -1.64 -2.99 13.06
N GLY A 184 -2.61 -2.19 13.51
CA GLY A 184 -2.50 -0.75 13.63
C GLY A 184 -3.67 -0.03 12.97
N ASP A 185 -4.01 1.14 13.51
CA ASP A 185 -5.04 2.02 12.99
C ASP A 185 -4.44 3.42 12.85
N GLN A 186 -4.51 4.00 11.65
CA GLN A 186 -3.97 5.34 11.34
C GLN A 186 -4.66 6.47 12.14
N THR A 187 -5.78 6.19 12.81
CA THR A 187 -6.44 7.14 13.71
C THR A 187 -5.85 7.15 15.12
N VAL A 188 -5.03 6.16 15.47
CA VAL A 188 -4.31 6.13 16.75
C VAL A 188 -3.04 6.95 16.61
N LEU A 189 -2.98 8.08 17.31
CA LEU A 189 -1.82 8.97 17.34
C LEU A 189 -0.96 8.67 18.56
N VAL A 190 0.34 8.49 18.33
CA VAL A 190 1.34 8.31 19.38
C VAL A 190 2.33 9.48 19.28
N GLY A 191 2.50 10.22 20.37
CA GLY A 191 3.54 11.25 20.45
C GLY A 191 4.84 10.63 20.96
N ASP A 192 5.89 10.71 20.15
CA ASP A 192 7.23 10.32 20.56
C ASP A 192 7.99 11.54 21.09
N LEU A 193 8.24 11.54 22.40
CA LEU A 193 8.93 12.65 23.08
C LEU A 193 10.39 12.25 23.27
N ASP A 194 11.17 12.50 22.22
CA ASP A 194 12.58 12.13 22.15
C ASP A 194 13.41 13.28 21.53
N ILE A 195 14.57 12.99 20.96
CA ILE A 195 15.45 13.98 20.30
C ILE A 195 15.04 14.30 18.85
N GLY A 196 13.76 14.14 18.53
CA GLY A 196 13.20 14.29 17.18
C GLY A 196 13.02 12.96 16.46
N THR A 197 12.71 13.02 15.16
CA THR A 197 12.62 11.84 14.30
C THR A 197 13.12 12.19 12.91
N LYS A 198 13.87 11.27 12.30
CA LYS A 198 14.19 11.35 10.88
C LYS A 198 12.95 11.01 10.06
N TYR A 199 12.03 11.97 9.96
CA TYR A 199 10.75 11.83 9.28
C TYR A 199 10.88 11.52 7.79
N ASP A 200 12.04 11.78 7.18
CA ASP A 200 12.35 11.43 5.79
C ASP A 200 12.95 10.03 5.60
N HIS A 201 13.03 9.22 6.67
CA HIS A 201 13.45 7.84 6.58
C HIS A 201 12.43 7.03 5.76
N GLY A 202 12.88 6.28 4.76
CA GLY A 202 11.99 5.59 3.81
C GLY A 202 11.04 4.56 4.44
N ASP A 203 11.40 4.03 5.61
CA ASP A 203 10.59 3.09 6.40
C ASP A 203 9.60 3.79 7.36
N LEU A 204 9.77 5.11 7.59
CA LEU A 204 8.91 5.92 8.46
C LEU A 204 8.05 6.90 7.64
N GLY A 205 8.67 7.76 6.84
CA GLY A 205 7.97 8.73 5.98
C GLY A 205 7.52 8.17 4.63
N GLY A 206 7.99 6.98 4.26
CA GLY A 206 7.68 6.36 2.98
C GLY A 206 8.47 6.97 1.81
N SER A 207 7.93 6.83 0.60
CA SER A 207 8.55 7.33 -0.63
C SER A 207 8.23 8.78 -0.97
N ASN A 208 7.29 9.38 -0.23
CA ASN A 208 6.97 10.80 -0.23
C ASN A 208 6.88 11.26 1.22
N PRO A 209 8.02 11.46 1.90
CA PRO A 209 8.01 11.83 3.31
C PRO A 209 7.50 13.26 3.52
N PRO A 210 6.84 13.54 4.66
CA PRO A 210 6.44 14.88 5.01
C PRO A 210 7.64 15.68 5.51
N GLY A 211 7.43 16.96 5.81
CA GLY A 211 8.41 17.82 6.45
C GLY A 211 7.77 19.13 6.94
N PRO A 212 8.55 20.02 7.56
CA PRO A 212 8.05 21.30 8.07
C PRO A 212 7.36 22.17 7.01
N ASN A 213 7.68 21.92 5.73
CA ASN A 213 7.13 22.65 4.59
C ASN A 213 6.36 21.75 3.60
N ASP A 214 6.05 20.50 3.96
CA ASP A 214 5.29 19.56 3.13
C ASP A 214 4.43 18.62 3.99
N ALA A 215 3.12 18.64 3.78
CA ALA A 215 2.16 17.78 4.47
C ALA A 215 1.95 16.42 3.76
N GLY A 216 2.65 16.14 2.66
CA GLY A 216 2.52 14.88 1.94
C GLY A 216 3.25 13.75 2.65
N THR A 217 2.53 12.72 3.08
CA THR A 217 3.11 11.47 3.59
C THR A 217 2.43 10.25 2.95
N ASN A 218 3.21 9.20 2.70
CA ASN A 218 2.68 7.86 2.48
C ASN A 218 3.26 6.83 3.46
N GLY A 219 3.89 7.32 4.54
CA GLY A 219 4.36 6.52 5.66
C GLY A 219 3.54 6.74 6.94
N ASN A 220 4.17 6.47 8.08
CA ASN A 220 3.58 6.46 9.42
C ASN A 220 3.79 7.77 10.21
N ILE A 221 4.57 8.72 9.68
CA ILE A 221 4.73 10.05 10.30
C ILE A 221 3.39 10.81 10.29
N TRP A 222 3.01 11.34 11.45
CA TRP A 222 1.81 12.17 11.61
C TRP A 222 1.94 13.49 10.84
N VAL A 223 0.81 13.99 10.35
CA VAL A 223 0.71 15.30 9.68
C VAL A 223 -0.40 16.14 10.30
N ASN A 224 -0.09 17.37 10.69
CA ASN A 224 -1.08 18.34 11.12
C ASN A 224 -1.89 18.83 9.91
N THR A 225 -3.08 18.25 9.71
CA THR A 225 -3.98 18.66 8.62
C THR A 225 -4.64 20.03 8.83
N ASN A 226 -4.45 20.67 9.98
CA ASN A 226 -5.00 22.00 10.26
C ASN A 226 -4.02 23.14 9.93
N GLU A 227 -2.77 22.83 9.61
CA GLU A 227 -1.75 23.81 9.20
C GLU A 227 -1.60 23.87 7.68
N VAL A 228 -1.22 25.04 7.16
CA VAL A 228 -0.81 25.23 5.76
C VAL A 228 0.72 25.28 5.69
N PRO A 229 1.39 24.25 5.15
CA PRO A 229 2.85 24.14 5.21
C PRO A 229 3.61 25.36 4.68
N GLY A 230 4.52 25.88 5.51
CA GLY A 230 5.50 26.89 5.15
C GLY A 230 4.91 28.28 4.90
N ASN A 231 3.76 28.59 5.50
CA ASN A 231 3.11 29.90 5.33
C ASN A 231 3.56 30.92 6.39
N GLY A 232 4.29 30.49 7.43
CA GLY A 232 4.77 31.31 8.53
C GLY A 232 3.68 31.74 9.52
N VAL A 233 2.56 31.03 9.57
CA VAL A 233 1.39 31.28 10.41
C VAL A 233 1.10 30.03 11.25
N ASP A 234 0.57 30.26 12.45
CA ASP A 234 -0.07 29.24 13.27
C ASP A 234 -1.56 29.23 12.86
N ASP A 235 -1.91 28.38 11.90
CA ASP A 235 -3.24 28.34 11.29
C ASP A 235 -4.30 27.73 12.22
N ASP A 236 -3.90 26.79 13.07
CA ASP A 236 -4.78 26.09 14.00
C ASP A 236 -4.91 26.77 15.37
N GLY A 237 -4.02 27.72 15.68
CA GLY A 237 -4.02 28.55 16.88
C GLY A 237 -3.49 27.82 18.12
N ASN A 238 -2.68 26.78 17.95
CA ASN A 238 -2.13 25.97 19.04
C ASN A 238 -0.88 26.58 19.71
N GLY A 239 -0.31 27.64 19.12
CA GLY A 239 0.87 28.36 19.59
C GLY A 239 2.18 27.98 18.89
N TYR A 240 2.15 27.10 17.90
CA TYR A 240 3.29 26.60 17.14
C TYR A 240 3.11 26.92 15.67
N VAL A 241 4.05 27.66 15.08
CA VAL A 241 3.95 28.11 13.69
C VAL A 241 4.39 27.00 12.75
N ASP A 242 3.55 26.60 11.79
CA ASP A 242 3.87 25.57 10.79
C ASP A 242 4.29 24.20 11.41
N ASP A 243 3.64 23.72 12.48
CA ASP A 243 3.97 22.45 13.17
C ASP A 243 3.48 21.19 12.42
N ILE A 244 3.83 21.09 11.13
CA ILE A 244 3.29 20.10 10.18
C ILE A 244 3.52 18.66 10.62
N ILE A 245 4.63 18.36 11.26
CA ILE A 245 5.06 17.00 11.63
C ILE A 245 5.36 16.87 13.13
N GLY A 246 4.98 17.88 13.92
CA GLY A 246 5.36 18.03 15.32
C GLY A 246 6.18 19.30 15.53
N TRP A 247 6.89 19.35 16.65
CA TRP A 247 7.58 20.55 17.11
C TRP A 247 8.88 20.22 17.82
N ASP A 248 9.94 20.99 17.55
CA ASP A 248 11.17 20.97 18.34
C ASP A 248 11.06 21.94 19.53
N PHE A 249 11.11 21.39 20.74
CA PHE A 249 11.05 22.16 21.98
C PHE A 249 12.41 22.58 22.54
N VAL A 250 13.53 22.23 21.88
CA VAL A 250 14.89 22.47 22.38
C VAL A 250 15.21 23.96 22.33
N ASP A 251 15.01 24.66 23.44
CA ASP A 251 15.26 26.11 23.55
C ASP A 251 16.73 26.48 23.82
N ARG A 252 17.55 25.50 24.22
CA ARG A 252 18.95 25.67 24.60
C ARG A 252 19.81 24.48 24.24
N THR A 253 20.90 24.75 23.53
CA THR A 253 21.87 23.77 23.07
C THR A 253 23.07 23.60 24.01
N ASP A 254 23.13 24.33 25.13
CA ASP A 254 24.28 24.39 26.06
C ASP A 254 24.10 23.59 27.37
N TRP A 255 23.06 22.77 27.47
CA TRP A 255 22.65 22.10 28.73
C TRP A 255 23.31 20.74 29.00
N TYR A 256 24.10 20.18 28.08
CA TYR A 256 24.77 18.89 28.26
C TYR A 256 26.14 18.83 27.57
N SER A 257 26.89 17.72 27.70
CA SER A 257 28.27 17.57 27.25
C SER A 257 28.50 17.66 25.72
N TYR A 258 27.49 18.07 24.96
CA TYR A 258 27.50 18.26 23.52
C TYR A 258 27.33 19.75 23.18
N PRO A 259 28.08 20.29 22.21
CA PRO A 259 27.96 21.68 21.79
C PRO A 259 26.66 21.98 21.03
N CYS A 260 25.95 20.94 20.59
CA CYS A 260 24.66 21.00 19.93
C CYS A 260 23.97 19.62 20.03
N ILE A 261 22.70 19.59 20.45
CA ILE A 261 21.90 18.37 20.67
C ILE A 261 20.87 18.19 19.54
N ASP A 262 20.33 19.31 19.07
CA ASP A 262 19.47 19.39 17.90
C ASP A 262 20.35 19.39 16.62
N ASN A 263 19.80 18.96 15.49
CA ASN A 263 20.51 18.88 14.22
C ASN A 263 20.96 20.25 13.69
N ASP A 264 20.18 21.31 13.93
CA ASP A 264 20.43 22.63 13.33
C ASP A 264 20.95 23.69 14.33
N CYS A 265 20.87 23.41 15.62
CA CYS A 265 21.28 24.27 16.73
C CYS A 265 20.51 25.60 16.79
N GLY A 266 19.35 25.68 16.14
CA GLY A 266 18.54 26.86 15.88
C GLY A 266 17.68 27.27 17.07
N GLY A 267 17.47 26.35 18.00
CA GLY A 267 16.53 26.50 19.10
C GLY A 267 15.12 26.06 18.69
N ALA A 268 14.16 26.18 19.61
CA ALA A 268 12.82 25.63 19.41
C ALA A 268 12.14 26.17 18.14
N ASP A 269 11.76 25.27 17.24
CA ASP A 269 11.12 25.56 15.96
C ASP A 269 10.24 24.39 15.46
N ASN A 270 9.82 24.46 14.19
CA ASN A 270 8.91 23.52 13.58
C ASN A 270 9.58 22.33 12.87
N ASP A 271 10.89 22.15 13.04
CA ASP A 271 11.65 21.05 12.46
C ASP A 271 12.14 20.06 13.53
N PRO A 272 11.30 19.08 13.95
CA PRO A 272 11.69 18.06 14.92
C PRO A 272 12.59 16.96 14.31
N SER A 273 13.62 17.36 13.55
CA SER A 273 14.54 16.46 12.86
C SER A 273 15.52 15.81 13.83
N ASP A 274 15.69 14.50 13.75
CA ASP A 274 16.67 13.76 14.56
C ASP A 274 18.07 13.80 13.92
N GLY A 275 19.04 14.36 14.65
CA GLY A 275 20.45 14.44 14.25
C GLY A 275 21.35 13.31 14.76
N ASP A 276 20.90 12.45 15.68
CA ASP A 276 21.73 11.42 16.34
C ASP A 276 21.22 9.99 16.07
N GLY A 277 19.91 9.76 16.16
CA GLY A 277 19.26 8.51 15.81
C GLY A 277 18.43 7.85 16.91
N HIS A 278 18.53 8.30 18.17
CA HIS A 278 17.77 7.71 19.28
C HIS A 278 16.26 7.86 19.06
N GLY A 279 15.79 9.05 18.72
CA GLY A 279 14.37 9.31 18.50
C GLY A 279 13.82 8.64 17.24
N THR A 280 14.62 8.55 16.18
CA THR A 280 14.28 7.75 14.99
C THR A 280 14.15 6.27 15.33
N HIS A 281 15.01 5.75 16.22
CA HIS A 281 14.96 4.36 16.65
C HIS A 281 13.71 4.08 17.52
N THR A 282 13.35 4.98 18.42
CA THR A 282 12.11 4.85 19.21
C THR A 282 10.88 4.93 18.32
N ALA A 283 10.83 5.88 17.40
CA ALA A 283 9.76 6.02 16.42
C ALA A 283 9.57 4.76 15.57
N GLY A 284 10.65 4.19 15.01
CA GLY A 284 10.57 2.94 14.24
C GLY A 284 10.26 1.69 15.08
N THR A 285 10.40 1.76 16.41
CA THR A 285 9.92 0.69 17.31
C THR A 285 8.40 0.80 17.54
N ILE A 286 7.85 2.01 17.43
CA ILE A 286 6.42 2.28 17.59
C ILE A 286 5.64 1.90 16.32
N ALA A 287 6.10 2.34 15.14
CA ALA A 287 5.36 2.23 13.88
C ALA A 287 6.26 2.18 12.65
#